data_AF-A0A4V6YRZ6-F1
#
_entry.id   AF-A0A4V6YRZ6-F1
#
_cell.length_a   1.000
_cell.length_b   1.000
_cell.length_c   1.000
_cell.angle_alpha   90.00
_cell.angle_beta   90.00
_cell.angle_gamma   90.00
#
_symmetry.space_group_name_H-M   'P 1'
#
loop_
_entity.id
_entity.type
_entity.pdbx_description
1 polymer ?
#
loop_
_entity_poly.entity_id
_entity_poly.type
_entity_poly.pdbx_seq_one_letter_code
_entity_poly.pdbx_strand_id
1 'polypeptide(L)'
;MKTLEEIKAMDRKQRNALQEELYALIETNDIERVKAFLQEYPLQESFYEANIKDGKYKLFLFQVEYVLAKAAMAYEKYKDPAMIEFLQEWGLRIDYHHNGYGRNALTSYIEKGGEDEVVIKYLLDKGLTCEKRGDDGYGWTCMHWWARRNDYKSIEIAVTKAGANVDVLD
;
A
#
# COMPACT_ATOMS: atom_id res chain seq x y z
N MET A 1 -23.69 1.50 -2.86
CA MET A 1 -22.59 2.42 -3.21
C MET A 1 -22.69 3.72 -2.43
N LYS A 2 -21.60 4.10 -1.75
CA LYS A 2 -21.41 5.33 -0.99
C LYS A 2 -21.25 6.53 -1.91
N THR A 3 -21.76 7.66 -1.45
CA THR A 3 -21.62 8.96 -2.11
C THR A 3 -20.37 9.71 -1.61
N LEU A 4 -19.89 10.67 -2.40
CA LEU A 4 -18.80 11.56 -2.00
C LEU A 4 -19.11 12.29 -0.67
N GLU A 5 -20.35 12.72 -0.46
CA GLU A 5 -20.76 13.41 0.77
C GLU A 5 -20.73 12.48 1.99
N GLU A 6 -21.12 11.21 1.84
CA GLU A 6 -20.95 10.21 2.89
C GLU A 6 -19.48 9.95 3.23
N ILE A 7 -18.59 9.91 2.22
CA ILE A 7 -17.14 9.75 2.44
C ILE A 7 -16.59 10.97 3.19
N LYS A 8 -16.90 12.20 2.75
CA LYS A 8 -16.45 13.44 3.40
C LYS A 8 -16.92 13.56 4.85
N ALA A 9 -18.07 12.98 5.18
CA ALA A 9 -18.64 13.01 6.52
C ALA A 9 -17.93 12.07 7.52
N MET A 10 -17.08 11.15 7.04
CA MET A 10 -16.36 10.24 7.93
C MET A 10 -15.31 10.97 8.77
N ASP A 11 -15.10 10.49 9.99
CA ASP A 11 -13.96 10.86 10.81
C ASP A 11 -12.78 9.87 10.63
N ARG A 12 -11.64 10.20 11.23
CA ARG A 12 -10.43 9.35 11.18
C ARG A 12 -10.65 7.95 11.75
N LYS A 13 -11.46 7.82 12.81
CA LYS A 13 -11.69 6.53 13.47
C LYS A 13 -12.54 5.63 12.57
N GLN A 14 -13.61 6.15 11.99
CA GLN A 14 -14.46 5.46 11.03
C GLN A 14 -13.66 5.02 9.80
N ARG A 15 -12.87 5.95 9.24
CA ARG A 15 -11.97 5.68 8.12
C ARG A 15 -10.98 4.56 8.43
N ASN A 16 -10.34 4.59 9.59
CA ASN A 16 -9.38 3.55 9.98
C ASN A 16 -10.06 2.19 10.19
N ALA A 17 -11.26 2.15 10.78
CA ALA A 17 -12.01 0.91 10.94
C ALA A 17 -12.35 0.27 9.59
N LEU A 18 -12.77 1.06 8.60
CA LEU A 18 -13.01 0.58 7.23
C LEU A 18 -11.74 0.10 6.54
N GLN A 19 -10.60 0.75 6.77
CA GLN A 19 -9.30 0.28 6.26
C GLN A 19 -8.96 -1.10 6.83
N GLU A 20 -9.08 -1.29 8.13
CA GLU A 20 -8.81 -2.58 8.78
C GLU A 20 -9.77 -3.67 8.30
N GLU A 21 -11.05 -3.35 8.08
CA GLU A 21 -12.02 -4.28 7.50
C GLU A 21 -11.61 -4.74 6.08
N LEU A 22 -11.27 -3.78 5.20
CA LEU A 22 -10.79 -4.10 3.86
C LEU A 22 -9.51 -4.95 3.90
N TYR A 23 -8.55 -4.61 4.77
CA TYR A 23 -7.32 -5.36 4.91
C TYR A 23 -7.57 -6.79 5.37
N ALA A 24 -8.43 -6.98 6.38
CA ALA A 24 -8.80 -8.30 6.87
C ALA A 24 -9.48 -9.15 5.79
N LEU A 25 -10.37 -8.54 4.97
CA LEU A 25 -10.99 -9.21 3.84
C LEU A 25 -9.97 -9.65 2.79
N ILE A 26 -9.05 -8.76 2.40
CA ILE A 26 -7.98 -9.08 1.44
C ILE A 26 -7.11 -10.24 1.93
N GLU A 27 -6.76 -10.27 3.21
CA GLU A 27 -5.95 -11.33 3.81
C GLU A 27 -6.65 -12.71 3.85
N THR A 28 -7.95 -12.78 3.54
CA THR A 28 -8.64 -14.07 3.34
C THR A 28 -8.45 -14.66 1.94
N ASN A 29 -7.94 -13.85 0.99
CA ASN A 29 -7.83 -14.18 -0.43
C ASN A 29 -9.17 -14.53 -1.12
N ASP A 30 -10.31 -14.10 -0.56
CA ASP A 30 -11.64 -14.27 -1.14
C ASP A 30 -12.00 -13.08 -2.04
N ILE A 31 -11.75 -13.22 -3.34
CA ILE A 31 -11.97 -12.16 -4.34
C ILE A 31 -13.43 -11.70 -4.37
N GLU A 32 -14.41 -12.60 -4.26
CA GLU A 32 -15.83 -12.22 -4.34
C GLU A 32 -16.24 -11.39 -3.12
N ARG A 33 -15.73 -11.69 -1.93
CA ARG A 33 -15.96 -10.86 -0.75
C ARG A 33 -15.30 -9.49 -0.85
N VAL A 34 -14.05 -9.43 -1.31
CA VAL A 34 -13.35 -8.16 -1.52
C VAL A 34 -14.09 -7.32 -2.56
N LYS A 35 -14.52 -7.93 -3.67
CA LYS A 35 -15.32 -7.28 -4.71
C LYS A 35 -16.64 -6.74 -4.18
N ALA A 36 -17.40 -7.54 -3.42
CA ALA A 36 -18.65 -7.11 -2.82
C ALA A 36 -18.46 -5.91 -1.89
N PHE A 37 -17.36 -5.90 -1.11
CA PHE A 37 -17.00 -4.74 -0.29
C PHE A 37 -16.65 -3.51 -1.15
N LEU A 38 -15.77 -3.67 -2.15
CA LEU A 38 -15.30 -2.56 -2.97
C LEU A 38 -16.41 -1.94 -3.84
N GLN A 39 -17.42 -2.71 -4.26
CA GLN A 39 -18.59 -2.20 -4.99
C GLN A 39 -19.39 -1.15 -4.22
N GLU A 40 -19.29 -1.15 -2.89
CA GLU A 40 -19.92 -0.14 -2.05
C GLU A 40 -19.16 1.19 -2.06
N TYR A 41 -17.96 1.29 -2.64
CA TYR A 41 -17.13 2.48 -2.58
C TYR A 41 -16.67 2.91 -3.98
N PRO A 42 -16.99 4.13 -4.44
CA PRO A 42 -16.59 4.57 -5.77
C PRO A 42 -15.07 4.74 -5.83
N LEU A 43 -14.44 4.17 -6.88
CA LEU A 43 -12.99 4.01 -6.99
C LEU A 43 -12.24 5.33 -6.84
N GLN A 44 -12.66 6.36 -7.57
CA GLN A 44 -11.97 7.64 -7.66
C GLN A 44 -11.93 8.36 -6.30
N GLU A 45 -13.09 8.54 -5.67
CA GLU A 45 -13.23 9.25 -4.41
C GLU A 45 -12.62 8.49 -3.22
N SER A 46 -12.54 7.16 -3.34
CA SER A 46 -12.08 6.29 -2.26
C SER A 46 -10.56 6.09 -2.27
N PHE A 47 -9.95 5.98 -3.45
CA PHE A 47 -8.53 5.65 -3.61
C PHE A 47 -7.68 6.78 -4.19
N TYR A 48 -8.26 7.78 -4.84
CA TYR A 48 -7.49 8.79 -5.57
C TYR A 48 -7.75 10.23 -5.13
N GLU A 49 -8.66 10.42 -4.18
CA GLU A 49 -9.00 11.74 -3.65
C GLU A 49 -8.97 11.78 -2.11
N ALA A 50 -8.25 12.76 -1.57
CA ALA A 50 -8.22 13.01 -0.13
C ALA A 50 -9.45 13.84 0.27
N ASN A 51 -10.56 13.18 0.58
CA ASN A 51 -11.84 13.83 0.87
C ASN A 51 -12.19 13.90 2.38
N ILE A 52 -11.53 13.11 3.22
CA ILE A 52 -11.83 13.00 4.66
C ILE A 52 -11.01 14.03 5.43
N LYS A 53 -11.64 14.92 6.20
CA LYS A 53 -10.92 15.96 6.97
C LYS A 53 -10.37 15.42 8.29
N ASP A 54 -9.10 15.69 8.57
CA ASP A 54 -8.45 15.42 9.86
C ASP A 54 -7.62 16.64 10.29
N GLY A 55 -8.26 17.57 10.99
CA GLY A 55 -7.67 18.87 11.30
C GLY A 55 -7.34 19.68 10.04
N LYS A 56 -6.06 19.99 9.84
CA LYS A 56 -5.56 20.67 8.63
C LYS A 56 -5.26 19.71 7.47
N TYR A 57 -5.25 18.41 7.73
CA TYR A 57 -4.94 17.39 6.75
C TYR A 57 -6.22 16.89 6.08
N LYS A 58 -6.04 16.36 4.86
CA LYS A 58 -7.06 15.56 4.20
C LYS A 58 -6.52 14.15 4.03
N LEU A 59 -7.39 13.18 4.26
CA LEU A 59 -7.10 11.76 4.23
C LEU A 59 -7.85 11.11 3.06
N PHE A 60 -7.17 10.19 2.39
CA PHE A 60 -7.80 9.23 1.51
C PHE A 60 -8.56 8.19 2.34
N LEU A 61 -9.64 7.62 1.77
CA LEU A 61 -10.38 6.55 2.42
C LEU A 61 -9.53 5.27 2.46
N PHE A 62 -8.99 4.86 1.31
CA PHE A 62 -8.05 3.76 1.18
C PHE A 62 -6.75 4.23 0.52
N GLN A 63 -5.61 3.66 0.93
CA GLN A 63 -4.33 3.92 0.28
C GLN A 63 -3.93 2.72 -0.57
N VAL A 64 -3.79 2.95 -1.87
CA VAL A 64 -3.45 1.96 -2.91
C VAL A 64 -2.23 1.13 -2.51
N GLU A 65 -1.11 1.74 -2.10
CA GLU A 65 0.11 1.02 -1.74
C GLU A 65 -0.09 0.06 -0.55
N TYR A 66 -0.92 0.42 0.43
CA TYR A 66 -1.22 -0.46 1.57
C TYR A 66 -2.20 -1.57 1.20
N VAL A 67 -3.20 -1.27 0.38
CA VAL A 67 -4.16 -2.27 -0.12
C VAL A 67 -3.44 -3.33 -0.95
N LEU A 68 -2.55 -2.91 -1.86
CA LEU A 68 -1.73 -3.82 -2.66
C LEU A 68 -0.69 -4.57 -1.81
N ALA A 69 -0.09 -3.94 -0.79
CA ALA A 69 0.80 -4.63 0.14
C ALA A 69 0.07 -5.72 0.94
N LYS A 70 -1.18 -5.50 1.34
CA LYS A 70 -2.02 -6.52 1.99
C LYS A 70 -2.35 -7.66 1.04
N ALA A 71 -2.60 -7.37 -0.23
CA ALA A 71 -2.74 -8.41 -1.25
C ALA A 71 -1.43 -9.19 -1.48
N ALA A 72 -0.26 -8.55 -1.35
CA ALA A 72 1.03 -9.23 -1.35
C ALA A 72 1.22 -10.15 -0.13
N MET A 73 0.77 -9.75 1.07
CA MET A 73 0.72 -10.64 2.24
C MET A 73 -0.18 -11.86 1.99
N ALA A 74 -1.34 -11.66 1.34
CA ALA A 74 -2.21 -12.76 0.94
C ALA A 74 -1.51 -13.66 -0.09
N TYR A 75 -0.84 -13.08 -1.09
CA TYR A 75 -0.05 -13.85 -2.05
C TYR A 75 1.01 -14.71 -1.35
N GLU A 76 1.78 -14.16 -0.41
CA GLU A 76 2.76 -14.94 0.36
C GLU A 76 2.11 -16.13 1.07
N LYS A 77 0.95 -15.94 1.68
CA LYS A 77 0.25 -16.97 2.45
C LYS A 77 -0.38 -18.06 1.58
N TYR A 78 -1.02 -17.68 0.48
CA TYR A 78 -1.80 -18.59 -0.37
C TYR A 78 -1.05 -19.05 -1.62
N LYS A 79 0.12 -18.47 -1.91
CA LYS A 79 0.93 -18.69 -3.11
C LYS A 79 0.16 -18.44 -4.41
N ASP A 80 -0.78 -17.49 -4.36
CA ASP A 80 -1.63 -17.05 -5.45
C ASP A 80 -1.60 -15.52 -5.64
N PRO A 81 -1.17 -14.99 -6.80
CA PRO A 81 -1.15 -13.55 -7.07
C PRO A 81 -2.52 -12.97 -7.45
N ALA A 82 -3.57 -13.80 -7.61
CA ALA A 82 -4.85 -13.40 -8.18
C ALA A 82 -5.50 -12.19 -7.48
N MET A 83 -5.33 -12.02 -6.16
CA MET A 83 -5.84 -10.84 -5.46
C MET A 83 -5.16 -9.54 -5.90
N ILE A 84 -3.85 -9.56 -6.15
CA ILE A 84 -3.12 -8.38 -6.66
C ILE A 84 -3.57 -8.07 -8.09
N GLU A 85 -3.79 -9.09 -8.90
CA GLU A 85 -4.25 -8.96 -10.29
C GLU A 85 -5.67 -8.41 -10.35
N PHE A 86 -6.58 -8.99 -9.56
CA PHE A 86 -7.95 -8.50 -9.40
C PHE A 86 -7.99 -7.03 -8.97
N LEU A 87 -7.20 -6.62 -7.97
CA LEU A 87 -7.18 -5.22 -7.52
C LEU A 87 -6.66 -4.27 -8.61
N GLN A 88 -5.70 -4.70 -9.43
CA GLN A 88 -5.25 -3.90 -10.58
C GLN A 88 -6.32 -3.81 -11.66
N GLU A 89 -7.02 -4.91 -11.98
CA GLU A 89 -8.17 -4.91 -12.88
C GLU A 89 -9.33 -4.05 -12.37
N TRP A 90 -9.51 -4.00 -11.05
CA TRP A 90 -10.46 -3.11 -10.37
C TRP A 90 -10.10 -1.62 -10.55
N GLY A 91 -8.85 -1.33 -10.91
CA GLY A 91 -8.35 0.00 -11.22
C GLY A 91 -7.35 0.55 -10.20
N LEU A 92 -6.82 -0.27 -9.29
CA LEU A 92 -5.70 0.15 -8.43
C LEU A 92 -4.40 0.15 -9.25
N ARG A 93 -3.77 1.32 -9.32
CA ARG A 93 -2.50 1.50 -10.02
C ARG A 93 -1.33 1.09 -9.14
N ILE A 94 -0.59 0.07 -9.56
CA ILE A 94 0.55 -0.44 -8.79
C ILE A 94 1.68 0.59 -8.59
N ASP A 95 1.84 1.53 -9.53
CA ASP A 95 2.82 2.62 -9.49
C ASP A 95 2.34 3.86 -8.71
N TYR A 96 1.08 3.89 -8.29
CA TYR A 96 0.50 5.02 -7.57
C TYR A 96 0.85 4.97 -6.08
N HIS A 97 1.05 6.15 -5.50
CA HIS A 97 1.44 6.33 -4.11
C HIS A 97 0.81 7.60 -3.55
N HIS A 98 0.27 7.52 -2.33
CA HIS A 98 -0.50 8.61 -1.73
C HIS A 98 0.34 9.67 -1.05
N ASN A 99 1.48 9.24 -0.51
CA ASN A 99 2.29 10.07 0.34
C ASN A 99 3.60 10.43 -0.36
N GLY A 100 4.07 11.62 -0.04
CA GLY A 100 5.34 12.12 -0.54
C GLY A 100 6.57 11.48 0.07
N TYR A 101 6.44 10.31 0.71
CA TYR A 101 7.56 9.59 1.32
C TYR A 101 8.15 8.52 0.39
N GLY A 102 7.73 8.46 -0.87
CA GLY A 102 8.25 7.52 -1.87
C GLY A 102 7.87 6.06 -1.61
N ARG A 103 6.87 5.80 -0.76
CA ARG A 103 6.40 4.44 -0.48
C ARG A 103 5.67 3.83 -1.67
N ASN A 104 5.80 2.52 -1.85
CA ASN A 104 5.00 1.73 -2.78
C ASN A 104 4.58 0.40 -2.12
N ALA A 105 3.91 -0.47 -2.89
CA ALA A 105 3.42 -1.75 -2.37
C ALA A 105 4.57 -2.69 -1.91
N LEU A 106 5.72 -2.71 -2.60
CA LEU A 106 6.89 -3.49 -2.21
C LEU A 106 7.44 -3.03 -0.86
N THR A 107 7.71 -1.72 -0.72
CA THR A 107 8.26 -1.20 0.54
C THR A 107 7.27 -1.36 1.69
N SER A 108 5.97 -1.22 1.41
CA SER A 108 4.92 -1.38 2.42
C SER A 108 4.73 -2.84 2.84
N TYR A 109 4.87 -3.80 1.91
CA TYR A 109 4.87 -5.23 2.20
C TYR A 109 6.04 -5.61 3.13
N ILE A 110 7.25 -5.13 2.80
CA ILE A 110 8.45 -5.33 3.64
C ILE A 110 8.27 -4.71 5.03
N GLU A 111 7.77 -3.46 5.12
CA GLU A 111 7.47 -2.79 6.40
C GLU A 111 6.47 -3.54 7.28
N LYS A 112 5.62 -4.39 6.70
CA LYS A 112 4.66 -5.22 7.41
C LYS A 112 5.21 -6.61 7.77
N GLY A 113 6.48 -6.86 7.48
CA GLY A 113 7.18 -8.10 7.78
C GLY A 113 7.15 -9.12 6.65
N GLY A 114 6.62 -8.76 5.48
CA GLY A 114 6.64 -9.61 4.29
C GLY A 114 8.07 -9.80 3.79
N GLU A 115 8.45 -11.06 3.56
CA GLU A 115 9.84 -11.39 3.24
C GLU A 115 10.01 -12.56 2.26
N ASP A 116 8.92 -13.07 1.69
CA ASP A 116 8.96 -14.12 0.68
C ASP A 116 9.58 -13.62 -0.64
N GLU A 117 10.62 -14.32 -1.11
CA GLU A 117 11.39 -13.94 -2.30
C GLU A 117 10.57 -14.01 -3.60
N VAL A 118 9.60 -14.92 -3.70
CA VAL A 118 8.73 -15.03 -4.88
C VAL A 118 7.82 -13.82 -4.97
N VAL A 119 7.25 -13.38 -3.85
CA VAL A 119 6.43 -12.17 -3.79
C VAL A 119 7.26 -10.91 -4.03
N ILE A 120 8.44 -10.79 -3.42
CA ILE A 120 9.35 -9.65 -3.67
C ILE A 120 9.72 -9.59 -5.15
N LYS A 121 10.13 -10.71 -5.74
CA LYS A 121 10.45 -10.79 -7.16
C LYS A 121 9.26 -10.39 -8.03
N TYR A 122 8.07 -10.89 -7.73
CA TYR A 122 6.85 -10.51 -8.45
C TYR A 122 6.61 -8.99 -8.42
N LEU A 123 6.75 -8.35 -7.26
CA LEU A 123 6.56 -6.90 -7.12
C LEU A 123 7.66 -6.09 -7.83
N LEU A 124 8.91 -6.56 -7.82
CA LEU A 124 10.01 -5.99 -8.61
C LEU A 124 9.75 -6.12 -10.13
N ASP A 125 9.28 -7.29 -10.58
CA ASP A 125 8.94 -7.54 -11.99
C ASP A 125 7.75 -6.65 -12.46
N LYS A 126 6.94 -6.15 -11.53
CA LYS A 126 5.90 -5.12 -11.77
C LYS A 126 6.44 -3.67 -11.76
N GLY A 127 7.76 -3.49 -11.62
CA GLY A 127 8.42 -2.18 -11.67
C GLY A 127 8.49 -1.44 -10.33
N LEU A 128 8.16 -2.09 -9.21
CA LEU A 128 8.35 -1.50 -7.89
C LEU A 128 9.82 -1.55 -7.46
N THR A 129 10.21 -0.64 -6.57
CA THR A 129 11.63 -0.38 -6.25
C THR A 129 11.77 0.24 -4.86
N CYS A 130 12.89 0.01 -4.18
CA CYS A 130 13.21 0.66 -2.90
C CYS A 130 13.82 2.06 -3.07
N GLU A 131 14.13 2.44 -4.31
CA GLU A 131 14.88 3.63 -4.71
C GLU A 131 13.95 4.81 -5.04
N LYS A 132 12.63 4.59 -4.98
CA LYS A 132 11.65 5.66 -5.16
C LYS A 132 11.85 6.71 -4.07
N ARG A 133 12.22 7.91 -4.50
CA ARG A 133 12.32 9.09 -3.62
C ARG A 133 10.96 9.70 -3.37
N GLY A 134 10.77 10.18 -2.15
CA GLY A 134 9.67 11.05 -1.77
C GLY A 134 9.79 12.46 -2.36
N ASP A 135 8.65 13.13 -2.51
CA ASP A 135 8.53 14.54 -2.90
C ASP A 135 8.23 15.48 -1.70
N ASP A 136 8.42 14.97 -0.48
CA ASP A 136 8.28 15.69 0.79
C ASP A 136 9.37 16.74 1.07
N GLY A 137 10.29 16.94 0.12
CA GLY A 137 11.40 17.89 0.20
C GLY A 137 12.67 17.35 0.88
N TYR A 138 12.64 16.12 1.42
CA TYR A 138 13.84 15.47 1.96
C TYR A 138 14.59 14.66 0.92
N GLY A 139 13.95 14.28 -0.20
CA GLY A 139 14.58 13.44 -1.22
C GLY A 139 14.83 12.00 -0.77
N TRP A 140 14.21 11.58 0.34
CA TRP A 140 14.45 10.30 0.99
C TRP A 140 13.77 9.13 0.28
N THR A 141 14.44 7.98 0.32
CA THR A 141 13.89 6.67 -0.05
C THR A 141 13.35 5.92 1.19
N CYS A 142 12.71 4.76 1.00
CA CYS A 142 12.27 3.93 2.14
C CYS A 142 13.44 3.54 3.07
N MET A 143 14.65 3.36 2.54
CA MET A 143 15.85 3.01 3.31
C MET A 143 16.21 4.10 4.32
N HIS A 144 16.13 5.38 3.93
CA HIS A 144 16.36 6.50 4.85
C HIS A 144 15.33 6.50 5.99
N TRP A 145 14.06 6.25 5.67
CA TRP A 145 12.99 6.15 6.64
C TRP A 145 13.14 4.97 7.60
N TRP A 146 13.62 3.82 7.10
CA TRP A 146 13.91 2.64 7.93
C TRP A 146 15.12 2.86 8.83
N ALA A 147 16.20 3.43 8.29
CA ALA A 147 17.41 3.74 9.06
C ALA A 147 17.10 4.70 10.21
N ARG A 148 16.37 5.78 9.93
CA ARG A 148 15.93 6.75 10.95
C ARG A 148 15.11 6.12 12.08
N ARG A 149 14.35 5.05 11.78
CA ARG A 149 13.50 4.34 12.75
C ARG A 149 14.18 3.13 13.39
N ASN A 150 15.45 2.86 13.09
CA ASN A 150 16.14 1.62 13.48
C ASN A 150 15.44 0.35 13.00
N ASP A 151 14.77 0.39 11.84
CA ASP A 151 14.11 -0.76 11.23
C ASP A 151 15.10 -1.56 10.37
N TYR A 152 16.06 -2.18 11.07
CA TYR A 152 17.13 -2.96 10.43
C TYR A 152 16.61 -4.19 9.69
N LYS A 153 15.49 -4.77 10.13
CA LYS A 153 14.90 -5.95 9.46
C LYS A 153 14.40 -5.59 8.06
N SER A 154 13.69 -4.46 7.90
CA SER A 154 13.25 -4.01 6.58
C SER A 154 14.43 -3.68 5.65
N ILE A 155 15.49 -3.07 6.18
CA ILE A 155 16.74 -2.80 5.46
C ILE A 155 17.38 -4.10 4.98
N GLU A 156 17.55 -5.08 5.87
CA GLU A 156 18.16 -6.37 5.54
C GLU A 156 17.38 -7.09 4.42
N ILE A 157 16.05 -7.16 4.53
CA ILE A 157 15.19 -7.74 3.50
C ILE A 157 15.35 -6.99 2.17
N ALA A 158 15.30 -5.66 2.20
CA ALA A 158 15.41 -4.86 0.99
C ALA A 158 16.75 -5.08 0.27
N VAL A 159 17.87 -5.13 1.02
CA VAL A 159 19.20 -5.35 0.43
C VAL A 159 19.36 -6.78 -0.08
N THR A 160 19.01 -7.77 0.74
CA THR A 160 19.32 -9.18 0.45
C THR A 160 18.33 -9.82 -0.51
N LYS A 161 17.06 -9.40 -0.50
CA LYS A 161 15.98 -10.00 -1.30
C LYS A 161 15.45 -9.08 -2.39
N ALA A 162 15.41 -7.77 -2.15
CA ALA A 162 14.93 -6.81 -3.14
C ALA A 162 16.04 -6.15 -3.98
N GLY A 163 17.31 -6.39 -3.63
CA GLY A 163 18.46 -5.81 -4.33
C GLY A 163 18.60 -4.28 -4.14
N ALA A 164 18.09 -3.75 -3.03
CA ALA A 164 18.05 -2.32 -2.78
C ALA A 164 19.46 -1.71 -2.65
N ASN A 165 19.65 -0.52 -3.23
CA ASN A 165 20.90 0.22 -3.13
C ASN A 165 20.95 1.03 -1.81
N VAL A 166 21.91 0.69 -0.94
CA VAL A 166 22.12 1.37 0.35
C VAL A 166 22.83 2.72 0.23
N ASP A 167 23.49 2.98 -0.89
CA ASP A 167 24.30 4.19 -1.11
C ASP A 167 23.49 5.33 -1.78
N VAL A 168 22.17 5.19 -1.88
CA VAL A 168 21.32 6.28 -2.39
C VAL A 168 21.43 7.46 -1.44
N LEU A 169 21.89 8.60 -1.97
CA LEU A 169 21.96 9.86 -1.22
C LEU A 169 20.56 10.45 -1.01
N ASP A 170 20.41 11.41 -0.10
CA ASP A 170 19.19 12.22 0.03
C ASP A 170 19.08 13.31 -1.06
#